data_AF-A0A975GCC5-F1
#
_entry.id   AF-A0A975GCC5-F1
#
_cell.length_a   1.000
_cell.length_b   1.000
_cell.length_c   1.000
_cell.angle_alpha   90.00
_cell.angle_beta   90.00
_cell.angle_gamma   90.00
#
_symmetry.space_group_name_H-M   'P 1'
#
loop_
_entity.id
_entity.type
_entity.pdbx_description
1 polymer ?
#
loop_
_entity_poly.entity_id
_entity_poly.type
_entity_poly.pdbx_seq_one_letter_code
_entity_poly.pdbx_strand_id
1 'polypeptide(L)'
;MKKIFLLAISLISILILYLFFTNSKSNLYAYTYDNDSVYELNFSQDSILLKSDLIPTDISYKYKVDALLNMRILKKSENYIWSLFELSSFNLEGVGVDKNVLDLLRPYYQSMFLVKYSLDGKVLDFKFPGKIENFAGLLQLIYSLEIINLDKQSYKIEQKDSIGVYDVFYKKISNSIEKQKSRYTQVINPSKEYGANVTNSITKATVDAKGSWLKRLELSESITLLDEEGNRFAKNKNIIFLKKIPQSIDQSLKIYKEKKDIKTLLAEFTLLEQKDINIFEKISNDNIKKKFIQTHTTLEKLSTKIDEKSTLTNIKQYIKAFPNETHKLKKIILESDDVTSMRMIAILPIVNTDEAEDLLNELAVDDKTRHINKIRSIIALGDISKPSVQTIETLIGISDTRGDELNDDKSDTSLLALSRYAKDEQNKEAIVSYIRSEYASATSLSKEKNILLSMQNAGAKNFLDEIQASLNSNSIKVKNLALKTIATIDNKSLREEILTEQLQKQNSEKSIKLIKELLLEK
;
A
#
# COMPACT_ATOMS: atom_id res chain seq x y z
N MET A 1 -0.18 -15.01 -13.15
CA MET A 1 0.02 -13.79 -12.33
C MET A 1 -0.22 -12.49 -13.10
N LYS A 2 0.47 -12.14 -14.21
CA LYS A 2 0.25 -10.85 -14.92
C LYS A 2 -1.24 -10.49 -15.22
N LYS A 3 -2.12 -11.45 -15.54
CA LYS A 3 -3.57 -11.21 -15.74
C LYS A 3 -4.37 -10.81 -14.47
N ILE A 4 -3.90 -11.17 -13.28
CA ILE A 4 -4.50 -10.78 -11.99
C ILE A 4 -3.80 -9.52 -11.44
N PHE A 5 -2.51 -9.36 -11.76
CA PHE A 5 -1.71 -8.18 -11.43
C PHE A 5 -2.38 -6.89 -11.95
N LEU A 6 -2.91 -6.90 -13.18
CA LEU A 6 -3.64 -5.77 -13.77
C LEU A 6 -5.01 -5.45 -13.12
N LEU A 7 -5.57 -6.37 -12.32
CA LEU A 7 -6.74 -6.13 -11.48
C LEU A 7 -6.38 -5.69 -10.04
N ALA A 8 -5.08 -5.62 -9.72
CA ALA A 8 -4.57 -5.37 -8.38
C ALA A 8 -3.56 -4.20 -8.30
N ILE A 9 -3.46 -3.35 -9.33
CA ILE A 9 -2.50 -2.23 -9.41
C ILE A 9 -2.82 -1.07 -8.42
N SER A 10 -3.93 -1.13 -7.69
CA SER A 10 -4.32 -0.11 -6.68
C SER A 10 -4.03 -0.53 -5.23
N LEU A 11 -2.84 -0.22 -4.69
CA LEU A 11 -2.50 -0.38 -3.25
C LEU A 11 -1.31 0.52 -2.80
N ILE A 12 -1.63 1.63 -2.09
CA ILE A 12 -0.99 2.31 -0.91
C ILE A 12 0.59 2.41 -0.84
N SER A 13 1.32 3.46 -0.41
CA SER A 13 1.17 4.70 0.43
C SER A 13 2.25 5.74 0.00
N ILE A 14 2.10 7.07 -0.04
CA ILE A 14 2.00 8.13 1.01
C ILE A 14 3.17 8.23 2.02
N LEU A 15 4.14 9.13 1.74
CA LEU A 15 4.64 10.29 2.56
C LEU A 15 5.71 10.99 1.65
N ILE A 16 5.87 12.30 1.47
CA ILE A 16 5.99 13.46 2.37
C ILE A 16 5.57 14.73 1.58
N LEU A 17 4.80 15.64 2.18
CA LEU A 17 4.92 17.10 1.94
C LEU A 17 4.10 17.87 2.99
N TYR A 18 4.67 17.96 4.19
CA TYR A 18 4.35 19.01 5.16
C TYR A 18 5.35 20.15 4.94
N LEU A 19 4.94 21.41 5.19
CA LEU A 19 5.69 22.64 4.91
C LEU A 19 5.75 23.06 3.41
N PHE A 20 4.75 23.82 2.96
CA PHE A 20 4.94 25.22 2.52
C PHE A 20 3.58 25.93 2.32
N PHE A 21 3.58 27.26 2.44
CA PHE A 21 2.44 28.20 2.35
C PHE A 21 1.62 28.50 3.62
N THR A 22 2.17 29.41 4.42
CA THR A 22 1.39 30.38 5.22
C THR A 22 1.03 31.62 4.39
N ASN A 23 -0.12 32.22 4.70
CA ASN A 23 -0.57 33.56 4.29
C ASN A 23 -0.83 33.84 2.79
N SER A 24 -2.03 33.45 2.35
CA SER A 24 -2.87 34.38 1.59
C SER A 24 -4.24 34.48 2.26
N LYS A 25 -4.69 35.71 2.57
CA LYS A 25 -6.08 35.95 2.99
C LYS A 25 -6.95 35.97 1.74
N SER A 26 -7.50 34.83 1.35
CA SER A 26 -8.57 34.80 0.35
C SER A 26 -9.87 35.30 1.00
N ASN A 27 -10.57 36.20 0.31
CA ASN A 27 -11.89 36.63 0.75
C ASN A 27 -12.85 35.43 0.71
N LEU A 28 -13.48 35.11 1.85
CA LEU A 28 -14.49 34.04 1.89
C LEU A 28 -15.72 34.44 1.06
N TYR A 29 -15.79 33.92 -0.17
CA TYR A 29 -17.04 33.92 -0.92
C TYR A 29 -18.02 32.97 -0.22
N ALA A 30 -19.18 33.51 0.17
CA ALA A 30 -20.26 32.75 0.80
C ALA A 30 -20.99 31.86 -0.24
N TYR A 31 -20.31 30.82 -0.72
CA TYR A 31 -20.91 29.82 -1.61
C TYR A 31 -22.07 29.11 -0.90
N THR A 32 -23.28 29.30 -1.44
CA THR A 32 -24.49 28.59 -1.04
C THR A 32 -24.45 27.21 -1.70
N TYR A 33 -23.94 26.22 -0.98
CA TYR A 33 -23.94 24.85 -1.45
C TYR A 33 -25.32 24.23 -1.23
N ASP A 34 -26.01 23.78 -2.28
CA ASP A 34 -27.09 22.79 -2.18
C ASP A 34 -26.62 21.61 -1.31
N ASN A 35 -27.27 21.37 -0.17
CA ASN A 35 -26.86 20.31 0.76
C ASN A 35 -26.96 18.91 0.13
N ASP A 36 -27.87 18.73 -0.82
CA ASP A 36 -28.13 17.46 -1.49
C ASP A 36 -28.11 17.67 -3.01
N SER A 37 -27.69 16.65 -3.77
CA SER A 37 -27.77 16.66 -5.24
C SER A 37 -27.83 15.24 -5.80
N VAL A 38 -28.55 15.08 -6.92
CA VAL A 38 -28.64 13.82 -7.66
C VAL A 38 -28.09 14.04 -9.07
N TYR A 39 -27.26 13.11 -9.52
CA TYR A 39 -26.62 13.13 -10.82
C TYR A 39 -26.91 11.86 -11.61
N GLU A 40 -27.32 12.01 -12.85
CA GLU A 40 -27.25 10.95 -13.86
C GLU A 40 -25.77 10.67 -14.18
N LEU A 41 -25.33 9.43 -13.98
CA LEU A 41 -23.97 8.95 -14.23
C LEU A 41 -24.00 7.84 -15.28
N ASN A 42 -23.27 8.05 -16.39
CA ASN A 42 -22.95 7.01 -17.35
C ASN A 42 -21.42 6.93 -17.42
N PHE A 43 -20.85 5.76 -17.14
CA PHE A 43 -19.40 5.51 -17.17
C PHE A 43 -19.11 4.27 -18.00
N SER A 44 -18.15 4.34 -18.91
CA SER A 44 -17.62 3.17 -19.61
C SER A 44 -16.11 3.18 -19.65
N GLN A 45 -15.51 2.01 -19.45
CA GLN A 45 -14.08 1.77 -19.65
C GLN A 45 -13.89 0.62 -20.67
N ASP A 46 -12.92 0.79 -21.56
CA ASP A 46 -12.37 -0.25 -22.45
C ASP A 46 -10.88 -0.41 -22.14
N SER A 47 -10.53 -1.53 -21.55
CA SER A 47 -9.18 -1.89 -21.11
C SER A 47 -8.65 -3.02 -21.99
N ILE A 48 -7.63 -2.75 -22.78
CA ILE A 48 -6.99 -3.70 -23.68
C ILE A 48 -5.63 -4.06 -23.13
N LEU A 49 -5.44 -5.33 -22.76
CA LEU A 49 -4.11 -5.89 -22.54
C LEU A 49 -3.50 -6.22 -23.90
N LEU A 50 -2.33 -5.67 -24.17
CA LEU A 50 -1.66 -5.84 -25.45
C LEU A 50 -0.90 -7.16 -25.47
N LYS A 51 -0.79 -7.75 -26.67
CA LYS A 51 0.01 -8.94 -26.94
C LYS A 51 1.44 -8.78 -26.41
N SER A 52 1.93 -9.83 -25.75
CA SER A 52 3.30 -9.95 -25.24
C SER A 52 3.70 -11.43 -25.20
N ASP A 53 4.95 -11.76 -24.87
CA ASP A 53 5.42 -13.16 -24.78
C ASP A 53 4.61 -14.03 -23.80
N LEU A 54 3.90 -13.40 -22.86
CA LEU A 54 3.04 -14.05 -21.86
C LEU A 54 1.54 -13.96 -22.18
N ILE A 55 1.15 -13.23 -23.23
CA ILE A 55 -0.24 -13.05 -23.66
C ILE A 55 -0.26 -13.08 -25.21
N PRO A 56 -0.60 -14.22 -25.85
CA PRO A 56 -0.37 -14.42 -27.29
C PRO A 56 -1.29 -13.59 -28.21
N THR A 57 -2.35 -12.99 -27.66
CA THR A 57 -3.35 -12.16 -28.35
C THR A 57 -3.77 -11.03 -27.44
N ASP A 58 -4.23 -9.91 -28.00
CA ASP A 58 -4.85 -8.84 -27.21
C ASP A 58 -6.07 -9.37 -26.44
N ILE A 59 -6.32 -8.80 -25.25
CA ILE A 59 -7.49 -9.12 -24.44
C ILE A 59 -8.19 -7.82 -24.05
N SER A 60 -9.38 -7.58 -24.61
CA SER A 60 -10.24 -6.45 -24.26
C SER A 60 -11.21 -6.85 -23.16
N TYR A 61 -11.26 -6.02 -22.13
CA TYR A 61 -12.28 -6.00 -21.10
C TYR A 61 -13.03 -4.68 -21.25
N LYS A 62 -14.35 -4.75 -21.37
CA LYS A 62 -15.20 -3.56 -21.38
C LYS A 62 -16.15 -3.63 -20.22
N TYR A 63 -16.40 -2.51 -19.56
CA TYR A 63 -17.52 -2.41 -18.64
C TYR A 63 -18.26 -1.09 -18.81
N LYS A 64 -19.51 -1.10 -18.35
CA LYS A 64 -20.42 0.03 -18.36
C LYS A 64 -21.16 0.08 -17.03
N VAL A 65 -21.22 1.28 -16.45
CA VAL A 65 -22.01 1.61 -15.25
C VAL A 65 -22.98 2.70 -15.65
N ASP A 66 -24.27 2.42 -15.44
CA ASP A 66 -25.33 3.42 -15.51
C ASP A 66 -25.96 3.53 -14.12
N ALA A 67 -26.02 4.72 -13.54
CA ALA A 67 -26.49 4.91 -12.17
C ALA A 67 -26.98 6.34 -11.91
N LEU A 68 -27.66 6.52 -10.79
CA LEU A 68 -27.84 7.81 -10.15
C LEU A 68 -26.82 7.96 -9.01
N LEU A 69 -25.90 8.91 -9.16
CA LEU A 69 -24.99 9.31 -8.09
C LEU A 69 -25.69 10.33 -7.19
N ASN A 70 -26.10 9.86 -6.00
CA ASN A 70 -26.65 10.70 -4.95
C ASN A 70 -25.49 11.28 -4.13
N MET A 71 -25.61 12.53 -3.73
CA MET A 71 -24.64 13.25 -2.91
C MET A 71 -25.36 14.03 -1.81
N ARG A 72 -24.76 14.06 -0.62
CA ARG A 72 -25.19 14.84 0.54
C ARG A 72 -24.00 15.42 1.29
N ILE A 73 -23.97 16.72 1.56
CA ILE A 73 -22.98 17.35 2.45
C ILE A 73 -23.28 16.94 3.89
N LEU A 74 -22.27 16.39 4.56
CA LEU A 74 -22.34 16.08 6.00
C LEU A 74 -21.70 17.17 6.86
N LYS A 75 -20.66 17.84 6.36
CA LYS A 75 -19.94 18.90 7.10
C LYS A 75 -19.36 19.94 6.16
N LYS A 76 -19.58 21.22 6.47
CA LYS A 76 -18.86 22.36 5.89
C LYS A 76 -17.88 22.91 6.92
N SER A 77 -16.70 23.30 6.44
CA SER A 77 -15.62 23.96 7.18
C SER A 77 -15.16 25.19 6.40
N GLU A 78 -14.29 26.02 6.98
CA GLU A 78 -13.72 27.20 6.31
C GLU A 78 -12.90 26.85 5.06
N ASN A 79 -12.28 25.67 5.04
CA ASN A 79 -11.33 25.25 4.01
C ASN A 79 -11.74 23.98 3.25
N TYR A 80 -12.79 23.27 3.68
CA TYR A 80 -13.19 21.99 3.10
C TYR A 80 -14.67 21.66 3.33
N ILE A 81 -15.20 20.75 2.51
CA ILE A 81 -16.47 20.05 2.72
C ILE A 81 -16.23 18.54 2.83
N TRP A 82 -17.07 17.85 3.61
CA TRP A 82 -17.24 16.39 3.54
C TRP A 82 -18.60 16.09 2.94
N SER A 83 -18.60 15.27 1.89
CA SER A 83 -19.79 14.77 1.23
C SER A 83 -19.86 13.25 1.33
N LEU A 84 -21.06 12.74 1.59
CA LEU A 84 -21.45 11.35 1.48
C LEU A 84 -22.02 11.12 0.08
N PHE A 85 -21.78 9.95 -0.50
CA PHE A 85 -22.25 9.54 -1.82
C PHE A 85 -22.84 8.13 -1.80
N GLU A 86 -23.80 7.84 -2.67
CA GLU A 86 -24.38 6.49 -2.88
C GLU A 86 -24.83 6.35 -4.35
N LEU A 87 -24.47 5.24 -5.02
CA LEU A 87 -25.01 4.90 -6.34
C LEU A 87 -26.34 4.14 -6.20
N SER A 88 -27.44 4.75 -6.67
CA SER A 88 -28.75 4.12 -6.79
C SER A 88 -29.12 3.87 -8.27
N SER A 89 -30.19 3.12 -8.52
CA SER A 89 -30.60 2.70 -9.89
C SER A 89 -29.45 2.08 -10.69
N PHE A 90 -28.58 1.35 -10.01
CA PHE A 90 -27.26 0.92 -10.50
C PHE A 90 -27.35 -0.30 -11.42
N ASN A 91 -26.93 -0.12 -12.67
CA ASN A 91 -26.64 -1.18 -13.64
C ASN A 91 -25.13 -1.31 -13.83
N LEU A 92 -24.64 -2.55 -13.91
CA LEU A 92 -23.24 -2.87 -14.18
C LEU A 92 -23.17 -4.02 -15.20
N GLU A 93 -22.66 -3.70 -16.38
CA GLU A 93 -22.46 -4.62 -17.49
C GLU A 93 -20.98 -4.78 -17.80
N GLY A 94 -20.58 -5.97 -18.25
CA GLY A 94 -19.20 -6.24 -18.62
C GLY A 94 -19.07 -7.26 -19.76
N VAL A 95 -18.17 -6.98 -20.70
CA VAL A 95 -17.76 -7.88 -21.79
C VAL A 95 -16.31 -8.30 -21.53
N GLY A 96 -16.06 -9.61 -21.56
CA GLY A 96 -14.77 -10.20 -21.17
C GLY A 96 -14.54 -10.32 -19.67
N VAL A 97 -15.48 -9.85 -18.84
CA VAL A 97 -15.44 -9.95 -17.37
C VAL A 97 -16.34 -11.11 -16.91
N ASP A 98 -15.87 -11.91 -15.95
CA ASP A 98 -16.68 -12.99 -15.35
C ASP A 98 -17.88 -12.39 -14.60
N LYS A 99 -19.09 -12.88 -14.89
CA LYS A 99 -20.33 -12.43 -14.26
C LYS A 99 -20.27 -12.50 -12.72
N ASN A 100 -19.61 -13.51 -12.16
CA ASN A 100 -19.44 -13.65 -10.72
C ASN A 100 -18.63 -12.48 -10.12
N VAL A 101 -17.66 -11.94 -10.86
CA VAL A 101 -16.90 -10.74 -10.45
C VAL A 101 -17.83 -9.52 -10.41
N LEU A 102 -18.67 -9.33 -11.44
CA LEU A 102 -19.62 -8.21 -11.50
C LEU A 102 -20.67 -8.29 -10.38
N ASP A 103 -21.21 -9.48 -10.11
CA ASP A 103 -22.18 -9.71 -9.05
C ASP A 103 -21.55 -9.53 -7.65
N LEU A 104 -20.26 -9.88 -7.46
CA LEU A 104 -19.52 -9.63 -6.21
C LEU A 104 -19.12 -8.16 -6.02
N LEU A 105 -18.87 -7.39 -7.10
CA LEU A 105 -18.55 -5.96 -7.03
C LEU A 105 -19.78 -5.07 -6.81
N ARG A 106 -20.97 -5.49 -7.26
CA ARG A 106 -22.21 -4.70 -7.19
C ARG A 106 -22.50 -4.13 -5.78
N PRO A 107 -22.40 -4.88 -4.66
CA PRO A 107 -22.61 -4.34 -3.32
C PRO A 107 -21.65 -3.22 -2.91
N TYR A 108 -20.41 -3.24 -3.42
CA TYR A 108 -19.39 -2.24 -3.11
C TYR A 108 -19.66 -0.95 -3.87
N TYR A 109 -20.05 -1.04 -5.15
CA TYR A 109 -20.47 0.13 -5.92
C TYR A 109 -21.75 0.80 -5.37
N GLN A 110 -22.67 0.00 -4.81
CA GLN A 110 -23.90 0.48 -4.16
C GLN A 110 -23.70 0.85 -2.67
N SER A 111 -22.49 0.77 -2.14
CA SER A 111 -22.21 1.17 -0.75
C SER A 111 -22.01 2.68 -0.65
N MET A 112 -22.36 3.24 0.50
CA MET A 112 -22.11 4.67 0.76
C MET A 112 -20.61 4.92 0.89
N PHE A 113 -20.11 6.03 0.36
CA PHE A 113 -18.70 6.42 0.50
C PHE A 113 -18.55 7.92 0.79
N LEU A 114 -17.46 8.27 1.46
CA LEU A 114 -17.14 9.63 1.88
C LEU A 114 -16.07 10.23 0.98
N VAL A 115 -16.21 11.49 0.59
CA VAL A 115 -15.15 12.27 -0.05
C VAL A 115 -15.05 13.64 0.59
N LYS A 116 -13.81 14.07 0.84
CA LYS A 116 -13.46 15.41 1.34
C LYS A 116 -12.95 16.24 0.18
N TYR A 117 -13.57 17.37 -0.07
CA TYR A 117 -13.12 18.34 -1.06
C TYR A 117 -12.64 19.62 -0.39
N SER A 118 -11.63 20.28 -0.95
CA SER A 118 -11.39 21.70 -0.70
C SER A 118 -12.52 22.55 -1.32
N LEU A 119 -12.63 23.81 -0.92
CA LEU A 119 -13.68 24.69 -1.46
C LEU A 119 -13.52 25.02 -2.96
N ASP A 120 -12.31 24.86 -3.52
CA ASP A 120 -12.03 25.00 -4.96
C ASP A 120 -12.19 23.68 -5.75
N GLY A 121 -12.56 22.57 -5.10
CA GLY A 121 -12.95 21.32 -5.77
C GLY A 121 -11.88 20.21 -5.85
N LYS A 122 -10.72 20.36 -5.22
CA LYS A 122 -9.68 19.31 -5.13
C LYS A 122 -10.10 18.21 -4.16
N VAL A 123 -9.88 16.93 -4.49
CA VAL A 123 -10.04 15.82 -3.55
C VAL A 123 -8.89 15.87 -2.54
N LEU A 124 -9.23 15.98 -1.27
CA LEU A 124 -8.28 16.01 -0.16
C LEU A 124 -8.15 14.65 0.52
N ASP A 125 -9.24 13.90 0.59
CA ASP A 125 -9.36 12.63 1.32
C ASP A 125 -10.63 11.88 0.87
N PHE A 126 -10.71 10.58 1.11
CA PHE A 126 -11.90 9.77 0.86
C PHE A 126 -11.90 8.52 1.75
N LYS A 127 -13.08 7.94 1.99
CA LYS A 127 -13.19 6.71 2.79
C LYS A 127 -14.31 5.82 2.28
N PHE A 128 -13.99 4.52 2.17
CA PHE A 128 -14.92 3.47 1.78
C PHE A 128 -15.21 2.53 2.97
N PRO A 129 -16.39 1.88 3.03
CA PRO A 129 -16.75 0.92 4.07
C PRO A 129 -16.17 -0.47 3.79
N GLY A 130 -14.87 -0.56 3.56
CA GLY A 130 -14.17 -1.79 3.18
C GLY A 130 -12.78 -1.52 2.58
N LYS A 131 -12.12 -2.56 2.09
CA LYS A 131 -10.77 -2.49 1.50
C LYS A 131 -10.77 -1.70 0.20
N ILE A 132 -9.89 -0.70 0.09
CA ILE A 132 -9.83 0.27 -1.02
C ILE A 132 -9.78 -0.41 -2.41
N GLU A 133 -9.15 -1.57 -2.52
CA GLU A 133 -9.08 -2.37 -3.75
C GLU A 133 -10.46 -2.73 -4.30
N ASN A 134 -11.39 -3.11 -3.41
CA ASN A 134 -12.76 -3.47 -3.77
C ASN A 134 -13.53 -2.27 -4.37
N PHE A 135 -13.03 -1.04 -4.15
CA PHE A 135 -13.59 0.22 -4.62
C PHE A 135 -12.74 0.89 -5.72
N ALA A 136 -11.75 0.23 -6.30
CA ALA A 136 -10.79 0.84 -7.24
C ALA A 136 -11.44 1.60 -8.42
N GLY A 137 -12.56 1.10 -8.97
CA GLY A 137 -13.30 1.81 -10.02
C GLY A 137 -14.11 3.03 -9.52
N LEU A 138 -14.59 3.02 -8.28
CA LEU A 138 -15.17 4.21 -7.64
C LEU A 138 -14.08 5.24 -7.29
N LEU A 139 -12.90 4.79 -6.87
CA LEU A 139 -11.74 5.66 -6.67
C LEU A 139 -11.34 6.39 -7.97
N GLN A 140 -11.29 5.67 -9.09
CA GLN A 140 -11.03 6.28 -10.40
C GLN A 140 -12.12 7.28 -10.79
N LEU A 141 -13.39 6.98 -10.50
CA LEU A 141 -14.51 7.90 -10.72
C LEU A 141 -14.33 9.19 -9.89
N ILE A 142 -14.01 9.09 -8.60
CA ILE A 142 -13.78 10.26 -7.71
C ILE A 142 -12.72 11.20 -8.31
N TYR A 143 -11.57 10.68 -8.72
CA TYR A 143 -10.50 11.49 -9.34
C TYR A 143 -10.89 12.04 -10.73
N SER A 144 -11.68 11.29 -11.49
CA SER A 144 -12.22 11.74 -12.78
C SER A 144 -13.24 12.87 -12.64
N LEU A 145 -13.96 12.93 -11.52
CA LEU A 145 -14.88 14.01 -11.17
C LEU A 145 -14.20 15.23 -10.51
N GLU A 146 -12.89 15.16 -10.18
CA GLU A 146 -12.15 16.29 -9.63
C GLU A 146 -11.97 17.42 -10.66
N ILE A 147 -12.78 18.47 -10.51
CA ILE A 147 -12.67 19.73 -11.25
C ILE A 147 -12.28 20.82 -10.25
N ILE A 148 -11.02 21.24 -10.32
CA ILE A 148 -10.58 22.43 -9.59
C ILE A 148 -11.13 23.67 -10.32
N ASN A 149 -11.59 24.68 -9.58
CA ASN A 149 -12.22 25.90 -10.09
C ASN A 149 -11.57 27.16 -9.49
N LEU A 150 -10.37 27.50 -9.95
CA LEU A 150 -9.70 28.74 -9.56
C LEU A 150 -10.30 29.98 -10.25
N ASP A 151 -10.12 31.15 -9.63
CA ASP A 151 -10.46 32.45 -10.22
C ASP A 151 -9.37 32.92 -11.20
N LYS A 152 -9.14 32.11 -12.23
CA LYS A 152 -8.17 32.33 -13.32
C LYS A 152 -8.74 31.79 -14.63
N GLN A 153 -8.55 32.51 -15.73
CA GLN A 153 -9.00 32.07 -17.06
C GLN A 153 -8.25 30.82 -17.55
N SER A 154 -6.98 30.67 -17.18
CA SER A 154 -6.22 29.44 -17.40
C SER A 154 -5.16 29.24 -16.32
N TYR A 155 -4.79 27.98 -16.07
CA TYR A 155 -3.79 27.61 -15.07
C TYR A 155 -3.27 26.20 -15.33
N LYS A 156 -2.06 25.93 -14.80
CA LYS A 156 -1.48 24.59 -14.69
C LYS A 156 -1.30 24.26 -13.21
N ILE A 157 -1.61 23.03 -12.85
CA ILE A 157 -1.41 22.48 -11.51
C ILE A 157 -1.03 21.00 -11.63
N GLU A 158 -0.52 20.46 -10.53
CA GLU A 158 -0.30 19.03 -10.38
C GLU A 158 -1.51 18.40 -9.67
N GLN A 159 -1.94 17.23 -10.14
CA GLN A 159 -3.00 16.41 -9.56
C GLN A 159 -2.54 14.96 -9.42
N LYS A 160 -3.29 14.16 -8.67
CA LYS A 160 -3.04 12.73 -8.45
C LYS A 160 -4.30 11.91 -8.76
N ASP A 161 -4.13 10.72 -9.32
CA ASP A 161 -5.17 9.71 -9.42
C ASP A 161 -4.66 8.32 -8.99
N SER A 162 -5.35 7.24 -9.40
CA SER A 162 -4.97 5.86 -9.07
C SER A 162 -3.75 5.36 -9.85
N ILE A 163 -3.34 6.03 -10.93
CA ILE A 163 -2.18 5.66 -11.75
C ILE A 163 -0.96 6.45 -11.29
N GLY A 164 -1.12 7.73 -10.98
CA GLY A 164 0.05 8.57 -10.71
C GLY A 164 -0.25 10.02 -10.36
N VAL A 165 0.83 10.77 -10.23
CA VAL A 165 0.86 12.23 -10.19
C VAL A 165 1.01 12.73 -11.63
N TYR A 166 0.27 13.77 -12.00
CA TYR A 166 0.20 14.25 -13.38
C TYR A 166 0.08 15.78 -13.50
N ASP A 167 0.66 16.30 -14.58
CA ASP A 167 0.47 17.67 -15.03
C ASP A 167 -0.92 17.82 -15.67
N VAL A 168 -1.64 18.88 -15.30
CA VAL A 168 -2.94 19.20 -15.87
C VAL A 168 -3.08 20.69 -16.18
N PHE A 169 -3.68 20.98 -17.33
CA PHE A 169 -4.02 22.34 -17.77
C PHE A 169 -5.53 22.55 -17.66
N TYR A 170 -5.92 23.71 -17.15
CA TYR A 170 -7.30 24.16 -17.06
C TYR A 170 -7.52 25.42 -17.89
N LYS A 171 -8.67 25.50 -18.56
CA LYS A 171 -9.15 26.67 -19.29
C LYS A 171 -10.61 26.94 -18.94
N LYS A 172 -10.89 28.12 -18.39
CA LYS A 172 -12.20 28.57 -17.93
C LYS A 172 -12.78 29.59 -18.91
N ILE A 173 -14.02 29.37 -19.35
CA ILE A 173 -14.78 30.26 -20.23
C ILE A 173 -16.16 30.45 -19.59
N SER A 174 -16.36 31.56 -18.89
CA SER A 174 -17.54 31.76 -18.03
C SER A 174 -17.69 30.58 -17.04
N ASN A 175 -18.85 29.91 -17.03
CA ASN A 175 -19.14 28.74 -16.19
C ASN A 175 -18.68 27.40 -16.82
N SER A 176 -18.03 27.41 -17.98
CA SER A 176 -17.44 26.23 -18.61
C SER A 176 -15.97 26.10 -18.21
N ILE A 177 -15.54 24.90 -17.84
CA ILE A 177 -14.17 24.56 -17.46
C ILE A 177 -13.71 23.36 -18.31
N GLU A 178 -12.68 23.55 -19.11
CA GLU A 178 -12.00 22.48 -19.82
C GLU A 178 -10.72 22.09 -19.06
N LYS A 179 -10.58 20.80 -18.77
CA LYS A 179 -9.45 20.18 -18.06
C LYS A 179 -8.76 19.20 -19.01
N GLN A 180 -7.47 19.38 -19.23
CA GLN A 180 -6.63 18.54 -20.10
C GLN A 180 -5.44 18.00 -19.31
N LYS A 181 -5.43 16.69 -19.04
CA LYS A 181 -4.27 15.98 -18.49
C LYS A 181 -3.21 15.86 -19.60
N SER A 182 -1.97 16.26 -19.35
CA SER A 182 -0.91 16.30 -20.38
C SER A 182 0.05 15.11 -20.29
N ARG A 183 0.54 14.78 -19.09
CA ARG A 183 1.47 13.66 -18.83
C ARG A 183 1.46 13.28 -17.35
N TYR A 184 1.86 12.06 -17.03
CA TYR A 184 2.25 11.70 -15.67
C TYR A 184 3.66 12.24 -15.38
N THR A 185 3.86 12.81 -14.19
CA THR A 185 5.15 13.23 -13.64
C THR A 185 5.75 12.13 -12.76
N GLN A 186 4.90 11.33 -12.11
CA GLN A 186 5.26 10.15 -11.33
C GLN A 186 4.17 9.07 -11.49
N VAL A 187 4.54 7.83 -11.77
CA VAL A 187 3.61 6.69 -11.70
C VAL A 187 3.71 6.06 -10.31
N ILE A 188 2.58 5.75 -9.70
CA ILE A 188 2.54 5.10 -8.38
C ILE A 188 2.73 3.60 -8.60
N ASN A 189 3.91 3.08 -8.29
CA ASN A 189 4.13 1.65 -8.20
C ASN A 189 5.09 1.31 -7.03
N PRO A 190 4.70 0.42 -6.10
CA PRO A 190 5.52 0.08 -4.94
C PRO A 190 6.65 -0.93 -5.25
N SER A 191 6.86 -1.34 -6.50
CA SER A 191 7.75 -2.47 -6.83
C SER A 191 8.62 -2.33 -8.09
N LYS A 192 8.26 -1.47 -9.06
CA LYS A 192 8.88 -1.39 -10.39
C LYS A 192 8.66 -0.04 -11.08
N GLU A 193 9.60 0.38 -11.91
CA GLU A 193 9.49 1.58 -12.75
C GLU A 193 8.57 1.35 -13.96
N TYR A 194 7.25 1.50 -13.76
CA TYR A 194 6.28 1.50 -14.86
C TYR A 194 6.01 2.92 -15.38
N GLY A 195 5.85 3.09 -16.69
CA GLY A 195 5.49 4.35 -17.33
C GLY A 195 4.00 4.47 -17.66
N ALA A 196 3.51 5.70 -17.83
CA ALA A 196 2.14 5.96 -18.29
C ALA A 196 2.10 7.17 -19.24
N ASN A 197 1.63 6.92 -20.47
CA ASN A 197 1.49 7.94 -21.51
C ASN A 197 0.03 8.32 -21.72
N VAL A 198 -0.29 9.60 -21.54
CA VAL A 198 -1.61 10.15 -21.84
C VAL A 198 -1.71 10.39 -23.35
N THR A 199 -2.51 9.58 -24.04
CA THR A 199 -2.67 9.67 -25.50
C THR A 199 -3.80 10.61 -25.92
N ASN A 200 -4.82 10.75 -25.07
CA ASN A 200 -5.84 11.78 -25.14
C ASN A 200 -6.44 11.95 -23.74
N SER A 201 -6.75 13.16 -23.32
CA SER A 201 -7.53 13.39 -22.10
C SER A 201 -8.17 14.76 -22.15
N ILE A 202 -9.48 14.80 -22.38
CA ILE A 202 -10.27 16.03 -22.37
C ILE A 202 -11.44 15.81 -21.43
N THR A 203 -11.60 16.72 -20.47
CA THR A 203 -12.77 16.79 -19.58
C THR A 203 -13.40 18.16 -19.73
N LYS A 204 -14.68 18.21 -20.08
CA LYS A 204 -15.48 19.44 -20.19
C LYS A 204 -16.51 19.45 -19.07
N ALA A 205 -16.36 20.39 -18.15
CA ALA A 205 -17.25 20.60 -17.04
C ALA A 205 -18.03 21.90 -17.21
N THR A 206 -19.26 21.94 -16.71
CA THR A 206 -19.99 23.20 -16.49
C THR A 206 -20.39 23.27 -15.03
N VAL A 207 -20.16 24.44 -14.42
CA VAL A 207 -20.57 24.74 -13.05
C VAL A 207 -21.83 25.61 -13.01
N ASP A 208 -22.44 25.76 -11.84
CA ASP A 208 -23.51 26.74 -11.65
C ASP A 208 -23.00 28.20 -11.78
N ALA A 209 -23.93 29.15 -11.81
CA ALA A 209 -23.60 30.57 -11.97
C ALA A 209 -22.90 31.21 -10.74
N LYS A 210 -22.86 30.49 -9.61
CA LYS A 210 -22.08 30.84 -8.42
C LYS A 210 -20.73 30.10 -8.39
N GLY A 211 -20.39 29.33 -9.44
CA GLY A 211 -19.21 28.48 -9.52
C GLY A 211 -19.14 27.36 -8.47
N SER A 212 -20.23 27.10 -7.73
CA SER A 212 -20.21 26.32 -6.49
C SER A 212 -20.36 24.82 -6.72
N TRP A 213 -21.16 24.43 -7.73
CA TRP A 213 -21.43 23.02 -8.05
C TRP A 213 -21.23 22.67 -9.51
N LEU A 214 -20.74 21.46 -9.74
CA LEU A 214 -20.77 20.78 -11.02
C LEU A 214 -22.24 20.55 -11.46
N LYS A 215 -22.57 20.95 -12.69
CA LYS A 215 -23.86 20.72 -13.36
C LYS A 215 -23.78 19.63 -14.42
N ARG A 216 -22.69 19.58 -15.18
CA ARG A 216 -22.43 18.56 -16.22
C ARG A 216 -20.94 18.35 -16.33
N LEU A 217 -20.51 17.11 -16.56
CA LEU A 217 -19.14 16.72 -16.86
C LEU A 217 -19.13 15.71 -18.01
N GLU A 218 -18.24 15.91 -18.96
CA GLU A 218 -17.97 14.98 -20.06
C GLU A 218 -16.47 14.73 -20.12
N LEU A 219 -16.04 13.50 -19.84
CA LEU A 219 -14.65 13.08 -19.90
C LEU A 219 -14.47 12.05 -21.01
N SER A 220 -13.41 12.22 -21.80
CA SER A 220 -12.90 11.25 -22.75
C SER A 220 -11.38 11.16 -22.59
N GLU A 221 -10.91 10.04 -22.06
CA GLU A 221 -9.51 9.78 -21.74
C GLU A 221 -9.03 8.48 -22.39
N SER A 222 -7.77 8.45 -22.80
CA SER A 222 -7.07 7.28 -23.34
C SER A 222 -5.63 7.32 -22.84
N ILE A 223 -5.24 6.33 -22.04
CA ILE A 223 -3.91 6.18 -21.45
C ILE A 223 -3.30 4.87 -21.95
N THR A 224 -2.00 4.89 -22.24
CA THR A 224 -1.20 3.69 -22.53
C THR A 224 -0.21 3.46 -21.39
N LEU A 225 -0.18 2.25 -20.84
CA LEU A 225 0.77 1.86 -19.79
C LEU A 225 2.00 1.20 -20.43
N LEU A 226 3.17 1.55 -19.90
CA LEU A 226 4.48 1.12 -20.36
C LEU A 226 5.18 0.31 -19.28
N ASP A 227 5.88 -0.77 -19.65
CA ASP A 227 6.76 -1.49 -18.74
C ASP A 227 8.11 -0.79 -18.53
N GLU A 228 9.00 -1.44 -17.78
CA GLU A 228 10.34 -0.94 -17.40
C GLU A 228 11.25 -0.70 -18.60
N GLU A 229 10.97 -1.35 -19.74
CA GLU A 229 11.69 -1.15 -21.01
C GLU A 229 11.01 -0.09 -21.89
N GLY A 230 9.91 0.50 -21.44
CA GLY A 230 9.09 1.44 -22.20
C GLY A 230 8.12 0.79 -23.19
N ASN A 231 7.99 -0.55 -23.18
CA ASN A 231 7.10 -1.26 -24.09
C ASN A 231 5.64 -1.13 -23.64
N ARG A 232 4.73 -0.98 -24.61
CA ARG A 232 3.29 -0.83 -24.33
C ARG A 232 2.69 -2.19 -23.95
N PHE A 233 2.18 -2.33 -22.73
CA PHE A 233 1.55 -3.59 -22.28
C PHE A 233 0.04 -3.49 -22.06
N ALA A 234 -0.50 -2.27 -21.91
CA ALA A 234 -1.94 -2.06 -21.77
C ALA A 234 -2.39 -0.68 -22.30
N LYS A 235 -3.65 -0.59 -22.71
CA LYS A 235 -4.34 0.65 -23.08
C LYS A 235 -5.69 0.72 -22.37
N ASN A 236 -5.96 1.82 -21.69
CA ASN A 236 -7.23 2.10 -21.02
C ASN A 236 -7.90 3.30 -21.69
N LYS A 237 -9.16 3.17 -22.07
CA LYS A 237 -10.00 4.27 -22.56
C LYS A 237 -11.18 4.45 -21.61
N ASN A 238 -11.33 5.65 -21.06
CA ASN A 238 -12.40 6.02 -20.12
C ASN A 238 -13.33 7.03 -20.77
N ILE A 239 -14.63 6.84 -20.63
CA ILE A 239 -15.67 7.81 -21.02
C ILE A 239 -16.62 7.97 -19.84
N ILE A 240 -16.76 9.20 -19.33
CA ILE A 240 -17.70 9.52 -18.25
C ILE A 240 -18.61 10.67 -18.70
N PHE A 241 -19.90 10.50 -18.49
CA PHE A 241 -20.91 11.55 -18.55
C PHE A 241 -21.58 11.66 -17.19
N LEU A 242 -21.54 12.85 -16.60
CA LEU A 242 -22.26 13.18 -15.38
C LEU A 242 -23.16 14.39 -15.65
N LYS A 243 -24.41 14.38 -15.15
CA LYS A 243 -25.34 15.50 -15.29
C LYS A 243 -26.24 15.61 -14.06
N LYS A 244 -26.26 16.79 -13.44
CA LYS A 244 -27.19 17.10 -12.34
C LYS A 244 -28.62 17.10 -12.87
N ILE A 245 -29.50 16.34 -12.23
CA ILE A 245 -30.90 16.19 -12.64
C ILE A 245 -31.85 16.86 -11.62
N PRO A 246 -32.94 17.50 -12.07
CA PRO A 246 -33.96 18.05 -11.18
C PRO A 246 -34.91 16.94 -10.72
N GLN A 247 -34.40 16.01 -9.91
CA GLN A 247 -35.19 14.91 -9.33
C GLN A 247 -35.42 15.15 -7.84
N SER A 248 -36.61 14.76 -7.35
CA SER A 248 -36.90 14.71 -5.92
C SER A 248 -36.04 13.64 -5.24
N ILE A 249 -35.47 14.01 -4.09
CA ILE A 249 -34.63 13.11 -3.27
C ILE A 249 -35.41 11.87 -2.85
N ASP A 250 -34.91 10.68 -3.19
CA ASP A 250 -35.46 9.42 -2.71
C ASP A 250 -35.05 9.18 -1.25
N GLN A 251 -35.92 9.59 -0.33
CA GLN A 251 -35.77 9.40 1.12
C GLN A 251 -35.71 7.93 1.55
N SER A 252 -35.92 6.96 0.64
CA SER A 252 -35.77 5.53 0.93
C SER A 252 -34.30 5.06 0.91
N LEU A 253 -33.38 5.81 0.27
CA LEU A 253 -31.97 5.46 0.15
C LEU A 253 -31.19 5.59 1.48
N LYS A 254 -30.05 4.90 1.59
CA LYS A 254 -29.27 4.85 2.85
C LYS A 254 -28.66 6.20 3.18
N ILE A 255 -28.13 6.90 2.17
CA ILE A 255 -27.50 8.23 2.27
C ILE A 255 -28.40 9.29 2.94
N TYR A 256 -29.73 9.22 2.72
CA TYR A 256 -30.70 10.15 3.29
C TYR A 256 -31.27 9.66 4.63
N LYS A 257 -31.29 8.35 4.88
CA LYS A 257 -31.62 7.75 6.18
C LYS A 257 -30.49 7.87 7.21
N GLU A 258 -29.24 8.02 6.77
CA GLU A 258 -28.08 8.12 7.66
C GLU A 258 -28.12 9.42 8.48
N LYS A 259 -27.89 9.29 9.78
CA LYS A 259 -27.95 10.35 10.80
C LYS A 259 -26.65 10.47 11.61
N LYS A 260 -25.71 9.52 11.47
CA LYS A 260 -24.39 9.59 12.09
C LYS A 260 -23.62 10.81 11.59
N ASP A 261 -22.77 11.36 12.46
CA ASP A 261 -21.85 12.42 12.07
C ASP A 261 -20.65 11.85 11.28
N ILE A 262 -19.87 12.77 10.69
CA ILE A 262 -18.68 12.42 9.91
C ILE A 262 -17.62 11.67 10.73
N LYS A 263 -17.50 11.95 12.04
CA LYS A 263 -16.49 11.29 12.91
C LYS A 263 -16.85 9.82 13.12
N THR A 264 -18.13 9.55 13.35
CA THR A 264 -18.69 8.22 13.57
C THR A 264 -18.57 7.38 12.29
N LEU A 265 -18.94 7.94 11.14
CA LEU A 265 -18.82 7.24 9.84
C LEU A 265 -17.37 6.93 9.48
N LEU A 266 -16.41 7.84 9.70
CA LEU A 266 -14.99 7.59 9.45
C LEU A 266 -14.43 6.46 10.33
N ALA A 267 -14.85 6.40 11.61
CA ALA A 267 -14.47 5.32 12.51
C ALA A 267 -15.06 3.96 12.08
N GLU A 268 -16.36 3.92 11.78
CA GLU A 268 -17.07 2.73 11.30
C GLU A 268 -16.46 2.19 10.00
N PHE A 269 -16.19 3.06 9.02
CA PHE A 269 -15.60 2.65 7.75
C PHE A 269 -14.16 2.13 7.92
N THR A 270 -13.40 2.66 8.87
CA THR A 270 -12.06 2.14 9.22
C THR A 270 -12.13 0.75 9.86
N LEU A 271 -13.12 0.50 10.73
CA LEU A 271 -13.35 -0.83 11.31
C LEU A 271 -13.84 -1.86 10.27
N LEU A 272 -14.58 -1.41 9.25
CA LEU A 272 -14.99 -2.27 8.13
C LEU A 272 -13.81 -2.61 7.21
N GLU A 273 -12.96 -1.64 6.86
CA GLU A 273 -11.73 -1.84 6.07
C GLU A 273 -10.80 -2.91 6.68
N GLN A 274 -10.69 -2.96 8.01
CA GLN A 274 -9.89 -3.97 8.71
C GLN A 274 -10.48 -5.40 8.60
N LYS A 275 -11.81 -5.52 8.52
CA LYS A 275 -12.52 -6.82 8.49
C LYS A 275 -12.84 -7.33 7.08
N ASP A 276 -12.81 -6.43 6.10
CA ASP A 276 -13.19 -6.74 4.73
C ASP A 276 -12.17 -7.64 4.02
N ILE A 277 -12.63 -8.41 3.03
CA ILE A 277 -11.82 -9.35 2.25
C ILE A 277 -11.64 -8.77 0.85
N ASN A 278 -10.41 -8.77 0.34
CA ASN A 278 -10.16 -8.37 -1.04
C ASN A 278 -10.84 -9.37 -1.99
N ILE A 279 -11.82 -8.91 -2.76
CA ILE A 279 -12.65 -9.75 -3.64
C ILE A 279 -11.79 -10.34 -4.76
N PHE A 280 -10.89 -9.55 -5.33
CA PHE A 280 -10.03 -9.99 -6.44
C PHE A 280 -9.06 -11.08 -5.99
N GLU A 281 -8.52 -10.95 -4.77
CA GLU A 281 -7.75 -11.99 -4.11
C GLU A 281 -8.59 -13.25 -3.85
N LYS A 282 -9.80 -13.10 -3.30
CA LYS A 282 -10.72 -14.22 -3.08
C LYS A 282 -11.04 -14.97 -4.37
N ILE A 283 -11.43 -14.27 -5.44
CA ILE A 283 -11.73 -14.86 -6.75
C ILE A 283 -10.49 -15.49 -7.39
N SER A 284 -9.32 -14.87 -7.25
CA SER A 284 -8.03 -15.45 -7.63
C SER A 284 -7.80 -16.78 -6.93
N ASN A 285 -7.95 -16.80 -5.60
CA ASN A 285 -7.74 -18.00 -4.78
C ASN A 285 -8.78 -19.09 -5.11
N ASP A 286 -10.06 -18.75 -5.30
CA ASP A 286 -11.12 -19.69 -5.69
C ASP A 286 -10.85 -20.31 -7.08
N ASN A 287 -10.33 -19.54 -8.03
CA ASN A 287 -9.96 -20.06 -9.35
C ASN A 287 -8.70 -20.95 -9.30
N ILE A 288 -7.72 -20.60 -8.47
CA ILE A 288 -6.56 -21.45 -8.18
C ILE A 288 -7.00 -22.76 -7.49
N LYS A 289 -7.94 -22.67 -6.53
CA LYS A 289 -8.53 -23.80 -5.81
C LYS A 289 -9.23 -24.77 -6.76
N LYS A 290 -10.12 -24.24 -7.63
CA LYS A 290 -10.80 -25.01 -8.69
C LYS A 290 -9.79 -25.74 -9.59
N LYS A 291 -8.74 -25.04 -10.05
CA LYS A 291 -7.67 -25.63 -10.87
C LYS A 291 -7.03 -26.84 -10.18
N PHE A 292 -6.59 -26.69 -8.92
CA PHE A 292 -5.91 -27.78 -8.21
C PHE A 292 -6.83 -28.96 -7.88
N ILE A 293 -8.11 -28.72 -7.59
CA ILE A 293 -9.13 -29.77 -7.44
C ILE A 293 -9.29 -30.54 -8.75
N GLN A 294 -9.48 -29.84 -9.87
CA GLN A 294 -9.60 -30.46 -11.21
C GLN A 294 -8.36 -31.27 -11.59
N THR A 295 -7.15 -30.76 -11.32
CA THR A 295 -5.89 -31.47 -11.62
C THR A 295 -5.49 -32.49 -10.54
N HIS A 296 -6.34 -32.76 -9.53
CA HIS A 296 -6.09 -33.68 -8.43
C HIS A 296 -4.70 -33.51 -7.80
N THR A 297 -4.25 -32.25 -7.73
CA THR A 297 -2.91 -31.87 -7.27
C THR A 297 -2.96 -31.64 -5.77
N THR A 298 -2.00 -32.20 -5.06
CA THR A 298 -1.88 -32.07 -3.61
C THR A 298 -0.51 -31.51 -3.25
N LEU A 299 -0.36 -31.03 -2.01
CA LEU A 299 0.90 -30.47 -1.53
C LEU A 299 2.05 -31.48 -1.60
N GLU A 300 1.78 -32.74 -1.29
CA GLU A 300 2.74 -33.84 -1.32
C GLU A 300 3.24 -34.09 -2.75
N LYS A 301 2.34 -34.11 -3.76
CA LYS A 301 2.69 -34.22 -5.18
C LYS A 301 3.51 -33.05 -5.72
N LEU A 302 3.33 -31.86 -5.14
CA LEU A 302 4.13 -30.69 -5.48
C LEU A 302 5.51 -30.77 -4.80
N SER A 303 5.58 -31.19 -3.53
CA SER A 303 6.85 -31.25 -2.80
C SER A 303 7.90 -32.18 -3.44
N THR A 304 7.48 -33.27 -4.08
CA THR A 304 8.37 -34.20 -4.81
C THR A 304 9.02 -33.60 -6.07
N LYS A 305 8.66 -32.37 -6.46
CA LYS A 305 9.14 -31.69 -7.68
C LYS A 305 9.72 -30.31 -7.40
N ILE A 306 10.18 -30.05 -6.18
CA ILE A 306 10.56 -28.70 -5.72
C ILE A 306 11.77 -28.08 -6.47
N ASP A 307 12.57 -28.88 -7.18
CA ASP A 307 13.64 -28.40 -8.06
C ASP A 307 13.16 -27.79 -9.38
N GLU A 308 11.93 -28.07 -9.81
CA GLU A 308 11.33 -27.38 -10.95
C GLU A 308 10.96 -25.94 -10.54
N LYS A 309 11.50 -24.92 -11.24
CA LYS A 309 11.24 -23.48 -10.97
C LYS A 309 9.74 -23.12 -10.95
N SER A 310 8.92 -23.84 -11.71
CA SER A 310 7.46 -23.75 -11.73
C SER A 310 6.80 -24.24 -10.43
N THR A 311 7.38 -25.22 -9.75
CA THR A 311 6.79 -25.89 -8.58
C THR A 311 6.73 -24.98 -7.37
N LEU A 312 7.76 -24.19 -7.07
CA LEU A 312 7.71 -23.21 -5.96
C LEU A 312 6.55 -22.22 -6.12
N THR A 313 6.28 -21.80 -7.37
CA THR A 313 5.12 -20.95 -7.69
C THR A 313 3.80 -21.69 -7.48
N ASN A 314 3.72 -22.98 -7.85
CA ASN A 314 2.54 -23.80 -7.62
C ASN A 314 2.31 -24.08 -6.12
N ILE A 315 3.36 -24.33 -5.33
CA ILE A 315 3.28 -24.52 -3.87
C ILE A 315 2.75 -23.24 -3.21
N LYS A 316 3.34 -22.07 -3.52
CA LYS A 316 2.84 -20.77 -3.04
C LYS A 316 1.34 -20.58 -3.36
N GLN A 317 0.92 -20.89 -4.59
CA GLN A 317 -0.48 -20.80 -5.00
C GLN A 317 -1.37 -21.81 -4.27
N TYR A 318 -0.87 -23.02 -4.01
CA TYR A 318 -1.61 -24.08 -3.32
C TYR A 318 -1.88 -23.71 -1.87
N ILE A 319 -0.84 -23.33 -1.12
CA ILE A 319 -0.95 -22.90 0.29
C ILE A 319 -1.96 -21.74 0.40
N LYS A 320 -1.87 -20.74 -0.49
CA LYS A 320 -2.81 -19.61 -0.50
C LYS A 320 -4.27 -19.99 -0.79
N ALA A 321 -4.52 -21.09 -1.51
CA ALA A 321 -5.86 -21.58 -1.84
C ALA A 321 -6.40 -22.61 -0.83
N PHE A 322 -5.50 -23.24 -0.06
CA PHE A 322 -5.78 -24.25 0.96
C PHE A 322 -4.96 -23.97 2.22
N PRO A 323 -5.19 -22.84 2.92
CA PRO A 323 -4.35 -22.44 4.05
C PRO A 323 -4.35 -23.46 5.20
N ASN A 324 -5.48 -24.13 5.44
CA ASN A 324 -5.57 -25.24 6.39
C ASN A 324 -4.61 -26.42 6.10
N GLU A 325 -4.13 -26.59 4.85
CA GLU A 325 -3.20 -27.67 4.48
C GLU A 325 -1.73 -27.33 4.82
N THR A 326 -1.43 -26.09 5.25
CA THR A 326 -0.07 -25.60 5.50
C THR A 326 0.68 -26.44 6.53
N HIS A 327 0.00 -26.90 7.59
CA HIS A 327 0.57 -27.75 8.64
C HIS A 327 1.28 -29.00 8.10
N LYS A 328 0.86 -29.54 6.95
CA LYS A 328 1.51 -30.69 6.31
C LYS A 328 2.94 -30.43 5.87
N LEU A 329 3.29 -29.17 5.59
CA LEU A 329 4.65 -28.76 5.28
C LEU A 329 5.61 -29.04 6.44
N LYS A 330 5.13 -29.03 7.70
CA LYS A 330 5.99 -29.32 8.85
C LYS A 330 6.71 -30.66 8.69
N LYS A 331 5.95 -31.72 8.42
CA LYS A 331 6.49 -33.07 8.20
C LYS A 331 7.50 -33.07 7.04
N ILE A 332 7.14 -32.43 5.93
CA ILE A 332 8.00 -32.35 4.74
C ILE A 332 9.32 -31.61 5.06
N ILE A 333 9.28 -30.49 5.78
CA ILE A 333 10.46 -29.70 6.18
C ILE A 333 11.38 -30.47 7.15
N LEU A 334 10.79 -31.29 8.03
CA LEU A 334 11.56 -32.11 8.96
C LEU A 334 12.22 -33.32 8.28
N GLU A 335 11.56 -33.93 7.29
CA GLU A 335 12.03 -35.15 6.61
C GLU A 335 12.88 -34.89 5.34
N SER A 336 12.90 -33.67 4.81
CA SER A 336 13.61 -33.34 3.56
C SER A 336 15.08 -32.95 3.74
N ASP A 337 15.81 -32.90 2.63
CA ASP A 337 17.15 -32.31 2.57
C ASP A 337 17.14 -30.80 2.93
N ASP A 338 18.34 -30.23 3.07
CA ASP A 338 18.52 -28.83 3.49
C ASP A 338 17.98 -27.81 2.47
N VAL A 339 18.16 -28.06 1.16
CA VAL A 339 17.75 -27.15 0.08
C VAL A 339 16.23 -27.15 -0.06
N THR A 340 15.60 -28.32 -0.03
CA THR A 340 14.14 -28.46 -0.02
C THR A 340 13.53 -27.75 1.20
N SER A 341 14.10 -27.98 2.38
CA SER A 341 13.63 -27.34 3.62
C SER A 341 13.72 -25.83 3.56
N MET A 342 14.87 -25.29 3.13
CA MET A 342 15.10 -23.86 2.95
C MET A 342 14.06 -23.23 2.00
N ARG A 343 13.79 -23.88 0.86
CA ARG A 343 12.82 -23.39 -0.12
C ARG A 343 11.39 -23.42 0.38
N MET A 344 11.00 -24.44 1.15
CA MET A 344 9.67 -24.50 1.77
C MET A 344 9.48 -23.38 2.80
N ILE A 345 10.44 -23.20 3.72
CA ILE A 345 10.40 -22.13 4.74
C ILE A 345 10.33 -20.75 4.06
N ALA A 346 11.14 -20.52 3.02
CA ALA A 346 11.17 -19.26 2.28
C ALA A 346 9.86 -18.93 1.52
N ILE A 347 8.96 -19.89 1.30
CA ILE A 347 7.64 -19.62 0.70
C ILE A 347 6.67 -19.03 1.73
N LEU A 348 6.71 -19.50 2.99
CA LEU A 348 5.71 -19.20 4.03
C LEU A 348 5.43 -17.69 4.22
N PRO A 349 6.43 -16.80 4.43
CA PRO A 349 6.15 -15.37 4.63
C PRO A 349 5.60 -14.70 3.37
N ILE A 350 5.87 -15.26 2.18
CA ILE A 350 5.41 -14.74 0.88
C ILE A 350 3.97 -15.19 0.55
N VAL A 351 3.41 -16.17 1.28
CA VAL A 351 1.99 -16.53 1.17
C VAL A 351 1.13 -15.55 1.96
N ASN A 352 1.62 -15.12 3.13
CA ASN A 352 0.99 -14.17 4.05
C ASN A 352 -0.42 -14.63 4.47
N THR A 353 -0.49 -15.80 5.09
CA THR A 353 -1.68 -16.41 5.72
C THR A 353 -1.34 -16.81 7.14
N ASP A 354 -2.29 -16.69 8.06
CA ASP A 354 -2.13 -16.96 9.49
C ASP A 354 -1.52 -18.36 9.75
N GLU A 355 -1.99 -19.39 9.04
CA GLU A 355 -1.50 -20.77 9.16
C GLU A 355 -0.06 -20.99 8.65
N ALA A 356 0.47 -20.06 7.85
CA ALA A 356 1.87 -20.06 7.42
C ALA A 356 2.78 -19.33 8.42
N GLU A 357 2.24 -18.32 9.10
CA GLU A 357 2.89 -17.65 10.23
C GLU A 357 2.94 -18.56 11.47
N ASP A 358 1.83 -19.25 11.79
CA ASP A 358 1.76 -20.27 12.85
C ASP A 358 2.82 -21.36 12.66
N LEU A 359 2.95 -21.88 11.43
CA LEU A 359 3.97 -22.88 11.11
C LEU A 359 5.39 -22.32 11.24
N LEU A 360 5.63 -21.06 10.90
CA LEU A 360 6.94 -20.43 11.09
C LEU A 360 7.28 -20.26 12.57
N ASN A 361 6.31 -19.84 13.39
CA ASN A 361 6.47 -19.77 14.85
C ASN A 361 6.77 -21.16 15.44
N GLU A 362 6.00 -22.18 15.04
CA GLU A 362 6.21 -23.56 15.48
C GLU A 362 7.59 -24.08 15.09
N LEU A 363 8.03 -23.87 13.84
CA LEU A 363 9.36 -24.29 13.37
C LEU A 363 10.50 -23.54 14.05
N ALA A 364 10.32 -22.26 14.41
CA ALA A 364 11.34 -21.48 15.11
C ALA A 364 11.63 -22.02 16.52
N VAL A 365 10.63 -22.57 17.21
CA VAL A 365 10.77 -23.07 18.59
C VAL A 365 10.93 -24.59 18.72
N ASP A 366 10.27 -25.41 17.90
CA ASP A 366 10.23 -26.89 18.03
C ASP A 366 11.62 -27.54 18.02
N ASP A 367 12.00 -28.24 19.08
CA ASP A 367 13.28 -28.95 19.24
C ASP A 367 13.56 -30.06 18.21
N LYS A 368 12.53 -30.53 17.50
CA LYS A 368 12.72 -31.44 16.35
C LYS A 368 13.22 -30.71 15.11
N THR A 369 13.06 -29.38 15.03
CA THR A 369 13.55 -28.58 13.90
C THR A 369 15.06 -28.40 14.00
N ARG A 370 15.78 -28.82 12.94
CA ARG A 370 17.24 -28.58 12.79
C ARG A 370 17.57 -27.10 13.04
N HIS A 371 18.65 -26.83 13.78
CA HIS A 371 19.05 -25.47 14.16
C HIS A 371 19.05 -24.47 12.98
N ILE A 372 19.63 -24.83 11.83
CA ILE A 372 19.63 -23.97 10.62
C ILE A 372 18.21 -23.65 10.09
N ASN A 373 17.25 -24.57 10.27
CA ASN A 373 15.85 -24.33 9.92
C ASN A 373 15.13 -23.49 10.98
N LYS A 374 15.52 -23.55 12.27
CA LYS A 374 15.07 -22.57 13.28
C LYS A 374 15.50 -21.16 12.87
N ILE A 375 16.79 -20.96 12.56
CA ILE A 375 17.35 -19.68 12.07
C ILE A 375 16.61 -19.18 10.82
N ARG A 376 16.40 -20.03 9.80
CA ARG A 376 15.63 -19.66 8.59
C ARG A 376 14.19 -19.27 8.90
N SER A 377 13.55 -19.95 9.87
CA SER A 377 12.18 -19.63 10.28
C SER A 377 12.11 -18.29 11.01
N ILE A 378 13.07 -17.98 11.88
CA ILE A 378 13.21 -16.67 12.54
C ILE A 378 13.44 -15.55 11.51
N ILE A 379 14.29 -15.77 10.51
CA ILE A 379 14.50 -14.79 9.41
C ILE A 379 13.19 -14.57 8.64
N ALA A 380 12.48 -15.65 8.29
CA ALA A 380 11.20 -15.58 7.59
C ALA A 380 10.10 -14.91 8.43
N LEU A 381 10.05 -15.12 9.75
CA LEU A 381 9.20 -14.38 10.69
C LEU A 381 9.49 -12.88 10.70
N GLY A 382 10.70 -12.45 10.31
CA GLY A 382 11.06 -11.04 10.12
C GLY A 382 10.79 -10.49 8.72
N ASP A 383 10.26 -11.31 7.79
CA ASP A 383 9.86 -10.91 6.43
C ASP A 383 8.31 -10.82 6.28
N ILE A 384 7.55 -11.15 7.32
CA ILE A 384 6.07 -11.07 7.34
C ILE A 384 5.65 -9.59 7.29
N SER A 385 4.69 -9.24 6.44
CA SER A 385 4.30 -7.83 6.22
C SER A 385 3.48 -7.22 7.36
N LYS A 386 2.77 -8.04 8.14
CA LYS A 386 1.96 -7.66 9.31
C LYS A 386 1.99 -8.81 10.33
N PRO A 387 3.00 -8.87 11.22
CA PRO A 387 3.10 -9.97 12.18
C PRO A 387 1.95 -9.91 13.20
N SER A 388 1.47 -11.07 13.62
CA SER A 388 0.61 -11.23 14.78
C SER A 388 1.35 -10.89 16.09
N VAL A 389 0.57 -10.66 17.14
CA VAL A 389 1.10 -10.50 18.52
C VAL A 389 1.94 -11.72 18.93
N GLN A 390 1.49 -12.93 18.58
CA GLN A 390 2.20 -14.17 18.86
C GLN A 390 3.58 -14.22 18.18
N THR A 391 3.74 -13.71 16.95
CA THR A 391 5.05 -13.61 16.30
C THR A 391 5.98 -12.65 17.04
N ILE A 392 5.48 -11.49 17.47
CA ILE A 392 6.27 -10.53 18.26
C ILE A 392 6.69 -11.16 19.59
N GLU A 393 5.77 -11.80 20.32
CA GLU A 393 6.06 -12.51 21.57
C GLU A 393 7.04 -13.69 21.38
N THR A 394 6.91 -14.45 20.29
CA THR A 394 7.81 -15.56 19.95
C THR A 394 9.21 -15.05 19.66
N LEU A 395 9.35 -13.95 18.91
CA LEU A 395 10.66 -13.35 18.61
C LEU A 395 11.33 -12.76 19.86
N ILE A 396 10.57 -12.14 20.77
CA ILE A 396 11.07 -11.69 22.08
C ILE A 396 11.53 -12.91 22.91
N GLY A 397 10.68 -13.93 23.04
CA GLY A 397 11.00 -15.13 23.80
C GLY A 397 12.24 -15.86 23.31
N ILE A 398 12.45 -15.97 21.99
CA ILE A 398 13.69 -16.54 21.42
C ILE A 398 14.89 -15.62 21.71
N SER A 399 14.74 -14.30 21.60
CA SER A 399 15.78 -13.31 21.93
C SER A 399 16.25 -13.43 23.39
N ASP A 400 15.37 -13.76 24.32
CA ASP A 400 15.73 -13.93 25.74
C ASP A 400 16.49 -15.25 26.05
N THR A 401 16.49 -16.26 25.16
CA THR A 401 16.99 -17.64 25.45
C THR A 401 18.52 -17.84 25.41
N ARG A 402 19.32 -16.81 25.70
CA ARG A 402 20.81 -16.86 25.62
C ARG A 402 21.44 -17.85 26.62
N GLY A 403 22.60 -18.43 26.27
CA GLY A 403 23.36 -19.28 27.21
C GLY A 403 24.41 -20.22 26.61
N ASP A 404 24.28 -20.57 25.33
CA ASP A 404 25.29 -21.29 24.54
C ASP A 404 25.34 -20.75 23.10
N GLU A 405 26.33 -21.14 22.31
CA GLU A 405 26.58 -20.62 20.95
C GLU A 405 25.37 -20.80 20.01
N LEU A 406 24.66 -21.94 20.08
CA LEU A 406 23.49 -22.20 19.23
C LEU A 406 22.25 -21.43 19.71
N ASN A 407 22.19 -21.10 20.99
CA ASN A 407 21.17 -20.26 21.58
C ASN A 407 21.42 -18.77 21.31
N ASP A 408 22.67 -18.33 21.34
CA ASP A 408 23.08 -16.96 21.02
C ASP A 408 22.83 -16.61 19.54
N ASP A 409 23.15 -17.51 18.59
CA ASP A 409 22.85 -17.32 17.16
C ASP A 409 21.34 -17.13 16.90
N LYS A 410 20.48 -17.91 17.58
CA LYS A 410 19.02 -17.74 17.48
C LYS A 410 18.56 -16.43 18.10
N SER A 411 19.06 -16.10 19.29
CA SER A 411 18.72 -14.89 20.03
C SER A 411 19.07 -13.62 19.22
N ASP A 412 20.29 -13.55 18.68
CA ASP A 412 20.74 -12.44 17.85
C ASP A 412 19.98 -12.35 16.53
N THR A 413 19.69 -13.48 15.87
CA THR A 413 18.83 -13.51 14.66
C THR A 413 17.41 -13.02 14.98
N SER A 414 16.88 -13.37 16.15
CA SER A 414 15.53 -13.01 16.59
C SER A 414 15.40 -11.52 16.89
N LEU A 415 16.38 -10.93 17.57
CA LEU A 415 16.45 -9.48 17.79
C LEU A 415 16.53 -8.72 16.46
N LEU A 416 17.33 -9.22 15.50
CA LEU A 416 17.44 -8.65 14.16
C LEU A 416 16.14 -8.77 13.35
N ALA A 417 15.39 -9.86 13.49
CA ALA A 417 14.07 -10.01 12.86
C ALA A 417 13.04 -9.07 13.50
N LEU A 418 12.92 -9.09 14.83
CA LEU A 418 12.01 -8.24 15.63
C LEU A 418 12.21 -6.75 15.34
N SER A 419 13.46 -6.30 15.26
CA SER A 419 13.79 -4.88 15.06
C SER A 419 13.21 -4.27 13.77
N ARG A 420 12.95 -5.08 12.74
CA ARG A 420 12.30 -4.62 11.49
C ARG A 420 10.89 -4.08 11.73
N TYR A 421 10.21 -4.57 12.76
CA TYR A 421 8.85 -4.18 13.12
C TYR A 421 8.76 -2.90 13.96
N ALA A 422 9.89 -2.33 14.41
CA ALA A 422 9.88 -1.03 15.07
C ALA A 422 9.55 0.16 14.13
N LYS A 423 9.41 -0.10 12.81
CA LYS A 423 8.89 0.85 11.83
C LYS A 423 7.36 0.89 11.77
N ASP A 424 6.68 -0.10 12.34
CA ASP A 424 5.22 -0.10 12.48
C ASP A 424 4.83 0.65 13.75
N GLU A 425 4.09 1.75 13.61
CA GLU A 425 3.64 2.59 14.74
C GLU A 425 2.84 1.80 15.79
N GLN A 426 2.21 0.66 15.45
CA GLN A 426 1.51 -0.16 16.43
C GLN A 426 2.45 -0.83 17.45
N ASN A 427 3.64 -1.28 17.01
CA ASN A 427 4.56 -2.10 17.82
C ASN A 427 5.85 -1.35 18.22
N LYS A 428 6.11 -0.20 17.59
CA LYS A 428 7.32 0.62 17.72
C LYS A 428 7.75 0.91 19.14
N GLU A 429 6.87 1.40 20.01
CA GLU A 429 7.27 1.79 21.38
C GLU A 429 7.76 0.59 22.20
N ALA A 430 7.05 -0.55 22.13
CA ALA A 430 7.42 -1.77 22.82
C ALA A 430 8.76 -2.33 22.32
N ILE A 431 8.95 -2.40 21.00
CA ILE A 431 10.18 -2.93 20.39
C ILE A 431 11.38 -2.00 20.66
N VAL A 432 11.19 -0.68 20.56
CA VAL A 432 12.24 0.29 20.91
C VAL A 432 12.63 0.16 22.38
N SER A 433 11.65 0.01 23.29
CA SER A 433 11.94 -0.21 24.71
C SER A 433 12.71 -1.51 24.95
N TYR A 434 12.35 -2.60 24.26
CA TYR A 434 13.03 -3.89 24.39
C TYR A 434 14.49 -3.85 23.88
N ILE A 435 14.73 -3.22 22.72
CA ILE A 435 16.09 -3.04 22.17
C ILE A 435 16.96 -2.19 23.13
N ARG A 436 16.38 -1.21 23.83
CA ARG A 436 17.07 -0.44 24.88
C ARG A 436 17.44 -1.26 26.10
N SER A 437 16.55 -2.12 26.60
CA SER A 437 16.89 -3.04 27.71
C SER A 437 17.97 -4.05 27.31
N GLU A 438 17.96 -4.50 26.05
CA GLU A 438 19.04 -5.35 25.54
C GLU A 438 20.37 -4.60 25.45
N TYR A 439 20.37 -3.32 25.04
CA TYR A 439 21.57 -2.47 25.06
C TYR A 439 22.11 -2.27 26.48
N ALA A 440 21.25 -1.91 27.43
CA ALA A 440 21.63 -1.68 28.83
C ALA A 440 22.17 -2.95 29.53
N SER A 441 21.78 -4.14 29.07
CA SER A 441 22.25 -5.43 29.58
C SER A 441 23.41 -6.05 28.76
N ALA A 442 23.96 -5.33 27.77
CA ALA A 442 24.99 -5.87 26.89
C ALA A 442 26.35 -6.01 27.59
N THR A 443 26.68 -7.23 28.02
CA THR A 443 27.96 -7.55 28.69
C THR A 443 29.09 -7.96 27.73
N SER A 444 28.81 -8.15 26.43
CA SER A 444 29.80 -8.62 25.46
C SER A 444 29.85 -7.75 24.19
N LEU A 445 31.05 -7.63 23.62
CA LEU A 445 31.27 -6.95 22.34
C LEU A 445 30.58 -7.64 21.15
N SER A 446 30.06 -8.86 21.29
CA SER A 446 29.24 -9.49 20.24
C SER A 446 27.80 -8.97 20.35
N LYS A 447 27.21 -9.08 21.55
CA LYS A 447 25.86 -8.61 21.86
C LYS A 447 25.71 -7.11 21.53
N GLU A 448 26.66 -6.26 21.92
CA GLU A 448 26.64 -4.81 21.59
C GLU A 448 26.53 -4.55 20.08
N LYS A 449 27.22 -5.33 19.23
CA LYS A 449 27.14 -5.15 17.77
C LYS A 449 25.79 -5.58 17.21
N ASN A 450 25.25 -6.72 17.66
CA ASN A 450 24.00 -7.24 17.13
C ASN A 450 22.80 -6.36 17.57
N ILE A 451 22.91 -5.71 18.73
CA ILE A 451 21.99 -4.66 19.17
C ILE A 451 22.13 -3.38 18.31
N LEU A 452 23.35 -2.91 18.00
CA LEU A 452 23.52 -1.74 17.11
C LEU A 452 22.97 -1.99 15.69
N LEU A 453 23.13 -3.20 15.15
CA LEU A 453 22.48 -3.62 13.88
C LEU A 453 20.95 -3.64 14.02
N SER A 454 20.43 -4.04 15.18
CA SER A 454 18.99 -4.01 15.46
C SER A 454 18.47 -2.58 15.57
N MET A 455 19.21 -1.65 16.21
CA MET A 455 18.90 -0.21 16.23
C MET A 455 18.89 0.40 14.82
N GLN A 456 19.80 -0.04 13.95
CA GLN A 456 19.85 0.36 12.54
C GLN A 456 18.56 -0.07 11.80
N ASN A 457 18.16 -1.34 11.94
CA ASN A 457 16.93 -1.89 11.35
C ASN A 457 15.67 -1.20 11.90
N ALA A 458 15.64 -0.92 13.21
CA ALA A 458 14.53 -0.29 13.94
C ALA A 458 14.44 1.24 13.73
N GLY A 459 15.33 1.83 12.93
CA GLY A 459 15.40 3.26 12.67
C GLY A 459 16.26 3.99 13.70
N ALA A 460 17.53 4.21 13.35
CA ALA A 460 18.58 4.76 14.22
C ALA A 460 18.20 6.05 14.99
N LYS A 461 17.32 6.90 14.43
CA LYS A 461 16.82 8.11 15.10
C LYS A 461 16.11 7.87 16.44
N ASN A 462 15.64 6.64 16.68
CA ASN A 462 14.98 6.25 17.92
C ASN A 462 15.99 5.91 19.05
N PHE A 463 17.28 5.80 18.74
CA PHE A 463 18.34 5.29 19.65
C PHE A 463 19.59 6.18 19.68
N LEU A 464 19.42 7.50 19.51
CA LEU A 464 20.55 8.41 19.35
C LEU A 464 21.51 8.39 20.54
N ASP A 465 20.98 8.34 21.77
CA ASP A 465 21.77 8.37 23.00
C ASP A 465 22.62 7.11 23.13
N GLU A 466 22.04 5.93 22.84
CA GLU A 466 22.72 4.64 22.87
C GLU A 466 23.78 4.53 21.75
N ILE A 467 23.45 4.98 20.54
CA ILE A 467 24.40 4.98 19.43
C ILE A 467 25.56 5.94 19.71
N GLN A 468 25.30 7.12 20.29
CA GLN A 468 26.33 8.07 20.73
C GLN A 468 27.20 7.51 21.85
N ALA A 469 26.64 6.75 22.80
CA ALA A 469 27.43 6.04 23.81
C ALA A 469 28.41 5.04 23.15
N SER A 470 27.96 4.24 22.18
CA SER A 470 28.82 3.29 21.45
C SER A 470 29.89 3.94 20.55
N LEU A 471 29.79 5.23 20.17
CA LEU A 471 30.89 5.98 19.53
C LEU A 471 32.10 6.17 20.46
N ASN A 472 31.88 6.10 21.78
CA ASN A 472 32.90 6.19 22.80
C ASN A 472 33.48 4.80 23.19
N SER A 473 32.89 3.69 22.71
CA SER A 473 33.35 2.33 22.99
C SER A 473 34.82 2.11 22.61
N ASN A 474 35.60 1.45 23.47
CA ASN A 474 37.00 1.13 23.19
C ASN A 474 37.18 0.19 21.96
N SER A 475 36.11 -0.46 21.50
CA SER A 475 36.13 -1.32 20.32
C SER A 475 35.94 -0.52 19.02
N ILE A 476 37.02 -0.43 18.22
CA ILE A 476 36.97 0.17 16.87
C ILE A 476 35.91 -0.46 15.95
N LYS A 477 35.55 -1.74 16.17
CA LYS A 477 34.47 -2.41 15.42
C LYS A 477 33.09 -1.86 15.80
N VAL A 478 32.90 -1.57 17.08
CA VAL A 478 31.65 -0.97 17.62
C VAL A 478 31.54 0.48 17.17
N LYS A 479 32.60 1.30 17.33
CA LYS A 479 32.61 2.71 16.84
C LYS A 479 32.21 2.81 15.37
N ASN A 480 32.84 2.00 14.51
CA ASN A 480 32.55 2.00 13.07
C ASN A 480 31.13 1.50 12.74
N LEU A 481 30.53 0.65 13.58
CA LEU A 481 29.15 0.23 13.42
C LEU A 481 28.16 1.31 13.88
N ALA A 482 28.43 1.99 15.01
CA ALA A 482 27.65 3.14 15.45
C ALA A 482 27.66 4.27 14.40
N LEU A 483 28.81 4.55 13.77
CA LEU A 483 28.92 5.50 12.64
C LEU A 483 28.05 5.08 11.43
N LYS A 484 28.05 3.79 11.06
CA LYS A 484 27.16 3.28 10.00
C LYS A 484 25.69 3.33 10.38
N THR A 485 25.38 3.17 11.67
CA THR A 485 24.01 3.27 12.19
C THR A 485 23.52 4.72 12.08
N ILE A 486 24.33 5.71 12.46
CA ILE A 486 24.06 7.16 12.25
C ILE A 486 23.83 7.46 10.77
N ALA A 487 24.57 6.84 9.85
CA ALA A 487 24.39 7.08 8.42
C ALA A 487 22.98 6.72 7.90
N THR A 488 22.25 5.84 8.59
CA THR A 488 20.85 5.48 8.24
C THR A 488 19.79 6.45 8.76
N ILE A 489 20.17 7.56 9.39
CA ILE A 489 19.22 8.58 9.83
C ILE A 489 18.70 9.37 8.61
N ASP A 490 17.38 9.33 8.38
CA ASP A 490 16.70 10.03 7.28
C ASP A 490 16.90 11.57 7.32
N ASN A 491 17.02 12.13 8.53
CA ASN A 491 17.30 13.56 8.71
C ASN A 491 18.77 13.85 8.35
N LYS A 492 18.97 14.24 7.10
CA LYS A 492 20.29 14.57 6.54
C LYS A 492 21.07 15.60 7.37
N SER A 493 20.44 16.70 7.81
CA SER A 493 21.14 17.75 8.56
C SER A 493 21.65 17.23 9.91
N LEU A 494 20.82 16.50 10.65
CA LEU A 494 21.21 15.86 11.91
C LEU A 494 22.32 14.81 11.71
N ARG A 495 22.22 14.02 10.63
CA ARG A 495 23.23 13.04 10.24
C ARG A 495 24.59 13.69 9.94
N GLU A 496 24.59 14.75 9.14
CA GLU A 496 25.79 15.51 8.77
C GLU A 496 26.42 16.21 9.98
N GLU A 497 25.60 16.77 10.88
CA GLU A 497 26.04 17.38 12.14
C GLU A 497 26.79 16.37 13.01
N ILE A 498 26.18 15.22 13.34
CA ILE A 498 26.78 14.18 14.18
C ILE A 498 28.05 13.62 13.53
N LEU A 499 28.04 13.33 12.23
CA LEU A 499 29.22 12.81 11.52
C LEU A 499 30.36 13.84 11.49
N THR A 500 30.07 15.14 11.30
CA THR A 500 31.07 16.21 11.33
C THR A 500 31.67 16.40 12.72
N GLU A 501 30.85 16.33 13.76
CA GLU A 501 31.33 16.37 15.15
C GLU A 501 32.27 15.19 15.45
N GLN A 502 31.92 13.98 14.99
CA GLN A 502 32.79 12.82 15.13
C GLN A 502 34.09 12.95 14.33
N LEU A 503 34.07 13.58 13.15
CA LEU A 503 35.29 13.81 12.35
C LEU A 503 36.35 14.62 13.13
N GLN A 504 35.91 15.51 14.03
CA GLN A 504 36.80 16.32 14.88
C GLN A 504 37.30 15.55 16.12
N LYS A 505 36.56 14.54 16.58
CA LYS A 505 36.85 13.79 17.82
C LYS A 505 37.58 12.45 17.61
N GLN A 506 37.56 11.89 16.40
CA GLN A 506 38.13 10.56 16.14
C GLN A 506 39.63 10.61 15.83
N ASN A 507 40.42 9.84 16.58
CA ASN A 507 41.87 9.68 16.39
C ASN A 507 42.27 8.49 15.51
N SER A 508 41.31 7.70 15.02
CA SER A 508 41.58 6.53 14.16
C SER A 508 41.44 6.90 12.69
N GLU A 509 42.52 6.78 11.91
CA GLU A 509 42.51 6.98 10.45
C GLU A 509 41.39 6.19 9.74
N LYS A 510 41.11 4.96 10.23
CA LYS A 510 40.05 4.11 9.67
C LYS A 510 38.65 4.68 9.91
N SER A 511 38.39 5.24 11.08
CA SER A 511 37.11 5.91 11.38
C SER A 511 37.00 7.26 10.67
N ILE A 512 38.09 8.04 10.61
CA ILE A 512 38.15 9.30 9.83
C ILE A 512 37.83 9.04 8.36
N LYS A 513 38.40 7.98 7.76
CA LYS A 513 38.11 7.58 6.37
C LYS A 513 36.65 7.21 6.20
N LEU A 514 36.10 6.34 7.06
CA LEU A 514 34.70 5.93 7.02
C LEU A 514 33.75 7.14 7.14
N ILE A 515 34.00 8.09 8.05
CA ILE A 515 33.17 9.29 8.21
C ILE A 515 33.17 10.13 6.91
N LYS A 516 34.32 10.28 6.26
CA LYS A 516 34.42 10.99 4.97
C LYS A 516 33.64 10.28 3.86
N GLU A 517 33.66 8.94 3.83
CA GLU A 517 32.86 8.15 2.88
C GLU A 517 31.35 8.36 3.14
N LEU A 518 30.89 8.24 4.39
CA LEU A 518 29.49 8.40 4.77
C LEU A 518 28.94 9.83 4.61
N LEU A 519 29.81 10.85 4.60
CA LEU A 519 29.44 12.24 4.28
C LEU A 519 29.36 12.52 2.75
N LEU A 520 29.91 11.63 1.92
CA LEU A 520 29.90 11.74 0.45
C LEU A 520 28.79 10.91 -0.21
N GLU A 521 28.30 9.86 0.47
CA GLU A 521 27.10 9.12 0.09
C GLU A 521 25.86 10.05 0.17
N LYS A 522 25.19 10.26 -0.97
CA LYS A 522 24.11 11.25 -1.15
C LYS A 522 22.74 10.71 -0.83
#